data_AF-A0A6C2U2Z6-F1
#
_entry.id   AF-A0A6C2U2Z6-F1
#
_cell.length_a   1.000
_cell.length_b   1.000
_cell.length_c   1.000
_cell.angle_alpha   90.00
_cell.angle_beta   90.00
_cell.angle_gamma   90.00
#
_symmetry.space_group_name_H-M   'P 1'
#
loop_
_entity.id
_entity.type
_entity.pdbx_description
1 polymer ?
#
loop_
_entity_poly.entity_id
_entity_poly.type
_entity_poly.pdbx_seq_one_letter_code
_entity_poly.pdbx_strand_id
1 'polypeptide(L)'
;MKTCTNSIARLLCLLLIAAIPVRQVCALELPIRVSVNFILDASDNRPATGDLNTDAEVNDQVTRANEILAENGTEYKFQLLGINEVFGEEEFYNLPSGGNNGANRDAIRDAAIADPTTWHWRTDAINMYINGNDVGYSAISDFPPNNNIVLFNQYAYDPLMLHETGHSVNLYHTHSSTLPNGDGCTDTLPDNQNWTRDQIAQNSYALNYDDCSAAQKALVDNTWENLMSYHDVDNTHIITPQQNNRMSDQTYDDRNWLLTGTPVYIKDGATATGANGSWDNPYPTIQSAISAGQANNRTLVLMASGSHDDPASVIDTNTDLITRQGSSTIQGKERDYELGHNLENSTNTAVAVQVALAQRLTREGDDEGSLAAIRRAAELAKGKDRHALLIEIAARLKAKEEFDEAETFYAKAAAESDQPGLKNRFGKKAEKMKVLKARKLEREKERTAEAEEEQP
;
A
#
# COMPACT_ATOMS: atom_id res chain seq x y z
N MET A 1 67.32 32.59 -22.21
CA MET A 1 67.08 32.47 -20.75
C MET A 1 65.95 33.40 -20.36
N LYS A 2 65.02 32.94 -19.49
CA LYS A 2 63.70 33.51 -19.08
C LYS A 2 62.51 32.76 -19.73
N THR A 3 62.10 31.62 -19.17
CA THR A 3 61.09 31.37 -18.09
C THR A 3 59.65 31.31 -18.59
N CYS A 4 59.16 30.07 -18.76
CA CYS A 4 57.75 29.69 -18.74
C CYS A 4 57.17 29.81 -17.32
N THR A 5 55.93 30.26 -17.20
CA THR A 5 55.05 29.88 -16.06
C THR A 5 53.61 29.69 -16.53
N ASN A 6 53.09 28.52 -16.19
CA ASN A 6 51.72 28.07 -16.31
C ASN A 6 50.83 28.74 -15.26
N SER A 7 49.53 28.87 -15.55
CA SER A 7 48.47 28.43 -14.64
C SER A 7 47.12 28.38 -15.35
N ILE A 8 46.69 27.15 -15.62
CA ILE A 8 45.36 26.75 -16.07
C ILE A 8 44.40 26.93 -14.89
N ALA A 9 43.39 27.77 -15.07
CA ALA A 9 42.28 27.92 -14.13
C ALA A 9 41.44 26.63 -14.12
N ARG A 10 41.40 25.97 -12.96
CA ARG A 10 40.63 24.75 -12.72
C ARG A 10 39.15 25.07 -12.54
N LEU A 11 38.36 24.50 -13.45
CA LEU A 11 36.92 24.29 -13.38
C LEU A 11 36.59 23.39 -12.17
N LEU A 12 35.88 23.92 -11.18
CA LEU A 12 35.36 23.18 -10.02
C LEU A 12 33.84 23.06 -10.18
N CYS A 13 33.41 22.10 -11.01
CA CYS A 13 32.02 21.63 -11.01
C CYS A 13 31.84 20.65 -9.86
N LEU A 14 31.40 21.17 -8.72
CA LEU A 14 30.85 20.38 -7.62
C LEU A 14 29.51 19.80 -8.06
N LEU A 15 29.52 18.56 -8.56
CA LEU A 15 28.33 17.75 -8.71
C LEU A 15 27.90 17.28 -7.31
N LEU A 16 27.02 18.05 -6.66
CA LEU A 16 26.17 17.54 -5.59
C LEU A 16 25.22 16.51 -6.22
N ILE A 17 25.61 15.24 -6.21
CA ILE A 17 24.66 14.15 -6.39
C ILE A 17 23.90 14.07 -5.07
N ALA A 18 22.78 14.78 -4.98
CA ALA A 18 21.80 14.54 -3.94
C ALA A 18 21.42 13.06 -4.03
N ALA A 19 21.75 12.30 -3.00
CA ALA A 19 21.21 10.97 -2.81
C ALA A 19 19.70 11.15 -2.64
N ILE A 20 18.95 11.04 -3.74
CA ILE A 20 17.50 10.93 -3.69
C ILE A 20 17.25 9.61 -2.96
N PRO A 21 16.71 9.61 -1.72
CA PRO A 21 16.29 8.37 -1.11
C PRO A 21 15.19 7.83 -2.01
N VAL A 22 15.51 6.77 -2.76
CA VAL A 22 14.51 5.98 -3.45
C VAL A 22 13.65 5.39 -2.34
N ARG A 23 12.45 5.95 -2.12
CA ARG A 23 11.44 5.33 -1.26
C ARG A 23 10.99 4.05 -1.97
N GLN A 24 11.78 3.00 -1.82
CA GLN A 24 11.44 1.67 -2.26
C GLN A 24 10.72 0.99 -1.10
N VAL A 25 9.41 1.15 -1.06
CA VAL A 25 8.53 0.15 -0.46
C VAL A 25 7.32 0.09 -1.36
N CYS A 26 7.17 -0.98 -2.14
CA CYS A 26 5.83 -1.43 -2.49
C CYS A 26 5.22 -1.87 -1.17
N ALA A 27 4.63 -0.93 -0.42
CA ALA A 27 3.80 -1.30 0.71
C ALA A 27 2.69 -2.14 0.10
N LEU A 28 2.64 -3.42 0.44
CA LEU A 28 1.41 -4.16 0.29
C LEU A 28 0.39 -3.40 1.17
N GLU A 29 -0.80 -3.11 0.65
CA GLU A 29 -1.84 -2.33 1.34
C GLU A 29 -3.07 -3.21 1.53
N LEU A 30 -3.79 -3.02 2.63
CA LEU A 30 -5.06 -3.70 2.95
C LEU A 30 -6.19 -3.11 2.10
N PRO A 31 -6.73 -3.85 1.12
CA PRO A 31 -7.76 -3.32 0.26
C PRO A 31 -9.12 -3.27 0.97
N ILE A 32 -9.70 -2.07 1.02
CA ILE A 32 -11.11 -1.77 1.30
C ILE A 32 -11.89 -2.02 0.02
N ARG A 33 -12.84 -2.95 0.06
CA ARG A 33 -13.63 -3.35 -1.10
C ARG A 33 -14.76 -2.37 -1.37
N VAL A 34 -14.84 -1.86 -2.59
CA VAL A 34 -15.90 -0.97 -3.06
C VAL A 34 -16.49 -1.50 -4.37
N SER A 35 -17.79 -1.33 -4.56
CA SER A 35 -18.51 -1.65 -5.80
C SER A 35 -19.30 -0.43 -6.25
N VAL A 36 -19.17 -0.04 -7.51
CA VAL A 36 -19.86 1.14 -8.05
C VAL A 36 -20.96 0.69 -9.00
N ASN A 37 -22.15 1.24 -8.82
CA ASN A 37 -23.36 0.83 -9.52
C ASN A 37 -24.10 2.08 -10.04
N PHE A 38 -24.13 2.26 -11.35
CA PHE A 38 -24.88 3.35 -12.00
C PHE A 38 -26.35 2.96 -12.12
N ILE A 39 -27.24 3.77 -11.53
CA ILE A 39 -28.67 3.67 -11.79
C ILE A 39 -28.92 4.29 -13.16
N LEU A 40 -29.61 3.57 -14.04
CA LEU A 40 -29.89 4.02 -15.40
C LEU A 40 -31.25 4.70 -15.50
N ASP A 41 -31.40 5.56 -16.51
CA ASP A 41 -32.69 6.14 -16.85
C ASP A 41 -33.62 5.11 -17.52
N ALA A 42 -34.87 5.52 -17.79
CA ALA A 42 -35.86 4.68 -18.46
C ALA A 42 -35.51 4.28 -19.91
N SER A 43 -34.40 4.79 -20.45
CA SER A 43 -33.86 4.47 -21.78
C SER A 43 -32.52 3.73 -21.68
N ASP A 44 -32.21 3.16 -20.51
CA ASP A 44 -30.99 2.43 -20.19
C ASP A 44 -29.70 3.25 -20.40
N ASN A 45 -29.76 4.56 -20.17
CA ASN A 45 -28.59 5.43 -20.23
C ASN A 45 -28.11 5.81 -18.83
N ARG A 46 -26.79 5.91 -18.70
CA ARG A 46 -26.15 6.57 -17.55
C ARG A 46 -26.46 8.06 -17.55
N PRO A 47 -26.23 8.74 -16.42
CA PRO A 47 -26.24 10.20 -16.36
C PRO A 47 -25.44 10.85 -17.48
N ALA A 48 -26.09 11.64 -18.34
CA ALA A 48 -25.44 12.24 -19.50
C ALA A 48 -24.49 13.40 -19.15
N THR A 49 -24.59 13.90 -17.92
CA THR A 49 -23.86 15.05 -17.39
C THR A 49 -23.51 14.79 -15.93
N GLY A 50 -22.45 15.42 -15.43
CA GLY A 50 -21.99 15.30 -14.05
C GLY A 50 -20.49 15.12 -13.97
N ASP A 51 -19.99 15.05 -12.74
CA ASP A 51 -18.56 14.85 -12.44
C ASP A 51 -18.21 13.37 -12.19
N LEU A 52 -19.22 12.50 -12.13
CA LEU A 52 -19.05 11.06 -11.90
C LEU A 52 -20.08 10.28 -12.73
N ASN A 53 -19.89 10.21 -14.06
CA ASN A 53 -20.81 9.51 -14.96
C ASN A 53 -20.15 8.47 -15.89
N THR A 54 -18.82 8.40 -15.90
CA THR A 54 -18.05 7.44 -16.69
C THR A 54 -17.23 6.48 -15.84
N ASP A 55 -16.83 5.36 -16.43
CA ASP A 55 -15.86 4.44 -15.80
C ASP A 55 -14.51 5.13 -15.54
N ALA A 56 -14.10 6.06 -16.41
CA ALA A 56 -12.83 6.77 -16.27
C ALA A 56 -12.81 7.65 -15.01
N GLU A 57 -13.86 8.44 -14.78
CA GLU A 57 -13.96 9.30 -13.59
C GLU A 57 -14.03 8.50 -12.28
N VAL A 58 -14.73 7.36 -12.29
CA VAL A 58 -14.73 6.43 -11.14
C VAL A 58 -13.31 5.92 -10.88
N ASN A 59 -12.57 5.53 -11.92
CA ASN A 59 -11.19 5.08 -11.76
C ASN A 59 -10.25 6.21 -11.30
N ASP A 60 -10.49 7.45 -11.74
CA ASP A 60 -9.72 8.62 -11.31
C ASP A 60 -9.94 8.91 -9.81
N GLN A 61 -11.19 8.87 -9.34
CA GLN A 61 -11.51 8.99 -7.90
C GLN A 61 -10.88 7.86 -7.06
N VAL A 62 -10.91 6.61 -7.54
CA VAL A 62 -10.26 5.48 -6.86
C VAL A 62 -8.74 5.66 -6.83
N THR A 63 -8.15 6.17 -7.92
CA THR A 63 -6.72 6.48 -7.99
C THR A 63 -6.36 7.57 -7.00
N ARG A 64 -7.11 8.69 -6.97
CA ARG A 64 -6.89 9.77 -6.03
C ARG A 64 -7.06 9.32 -4.58
N ALA A 65 -8.09 8.51 -4.30
CA ALA A 65 -8.32 7.96 -2.97
C ALA A 65 -7.09 7.17 -2.49
N ASN A 66 -6.50 6.34 -3.36
CA ASN A 66 -5.29 5.58 -3.05
C ASN A 66 -4.07 6.47 -2.85
N GLU A 67 -3.91 7.53 -3.64
CA GLU A 67 -2.84 8.51 -3.45
C GLU A 67 -2.94 9.17 -2.07
N ILE A 68 -4.13 9.64 -1.70
CA ILE A 68 -4.39 10.29 -0.40
C ILE A 68 -4.13 9.31 0.76
N LEU A 69 -4.65 8.08 0.66
CA LEU A 69 -4.42 7.04 1.67
C LEU A 69 -2.93 6.72 1.85
N ALA A 70 -2.16 6.69 0.75
CA ALA A 70 -0.71 6.48 0.79
C ALA A 70 0.05 7.70 1.35
N GLU A 71 -0.34 8.92 0.96
CA GLU A 71 0.25 10.19 1.44
C GLU A 71 0.11 10.34 2.96
N ASN A 72 -1.02 9.89 3.52
CA ASN A 72 -1.30 9.94 4.96
C ASN A 72 -0.75 8.74 5.74
N GLY A 73 -0.02 7.82 5.09
CA GLY A 73 0.54 6.64 5.74
C GLY A 73 -0.54 5.77 6.38
N THR A 74 -1.65 5.57 5.69
CA THR A 74 -2.63 4.57 6.07
C THR A 74 -2.17 3.19 5.60
N GLU A 75 -2.66 2.14 6.26
CA GLU A 75 -2.45 0.77 5.82
C GLU A 75 -3.40 0.33 4.69
N TYR A 76 -4.28 1.23 4.22
CA TYR A 76 -5.40 0.91 3.35
C TYR A 76 -5.20 1.36 1.92
N LYS A 77 -5.94 0.71 1.03
CA LYS A 77 -6.23 1.19 -0.32
C LYS A 77 -7.65 0.83 -0.72
N PHE A 78 -8.19 1.47 -1.73
CA PHE A 78 -9.40 1.03 -2.40
C PHE A 78 -9.11 -0.12 -3.36
N GLN A 79 -10.00 -1.11 -3.34
CA GLN A 79 -10.14 -2.10 -4.39
C GLN A 79 -11.53 -2.00 -4.99
N LEU A 80 -11.58 -1.46 -6.21
CA LEU A 80 -12.78 -1.46 -7.03
C LEU A 80 -13.06 -2.89 -7.52
N LEU A 81 -14.17 -3.46 -7.09
CA LEU A 81 -14.59 -4.82 -7.48
C LEU A 81 -15.32 -4.85 -8.82
N GLY A 82 -15.93 -3.74 -9.22
CA GLY A 82 -16.65 -3.60 -10.48
C GLY A 82 -17.33 -2.24 -10.62
N ILE A 83 -17.64 -1.89 -11.87
CA ILE A 83 -18.51 -0.79 -12.23
C ILE A 83 -19.67 -1.42 -13.00
N ASN A 84 -20.87 -1.33 -12.44
CA ASN A 84 -22.04 -2.03 -12.95
C ASN A 84 -23.17 -1.06 -13.29
N GLU A 85 -24.19 -1.59 -13.96
CA GLU A 85 -25.37 -0.85 -14.42
C GLU A 85 -26.63 -1.50 -13.85
N VAL A 86 -27.46 -0.68 -13.19
CA VAL A 86 -28.73 -1.07 -12.56
C VAL A 86 -29.86 -0.65 -13.50
N PHE A 87 -30.50 -1.65 -14.10
CA PHE A 87 -31.56 -1.49 -15.10
C PHE A 87 -32.95 -1.57 -14.46
N GLY A 88 -33.91 -0.80 -14.99
CA GLY A 88 -35.33 -0.89 -14.62
C GLY A 88 -35.69 -0.36 -13.23
N GLU A 89 -34.84 0.50 -12.67
CA GLU A 89 -34.99 1.16 -11.36
C GLU A 89 -34.99 2.69 -11.55
N GLU A 90 -35.59 3.17 -12.65
CA GLU A 90 -35.55 4.56 -13.07
C GLU A 90 -36.20 5.53 -12.08
N GLU A 91 -37.04 5.05 -11.17
CA GLU A 91 -37.59 5.85 -10.06
C GLU A 91 -36.50 6.41 -9.13
N PHE A 92 -35.34 5.75 -9.07
CA PHE A 92 -34.19 6.18 -8.28
C PHE A 92 -33.18 6.98 -9.11
N TYR A 93 -33.36 7.10 -10.43
CA TYR A 93 -32.46 7.85 -11.30
C TYR A 93 -32.55 9.36 -11.07
N ASN A 94 -33.76 9.92 -11.06
CA ASN A 94 -34.01 11.35 -10.85
C ASN A 94 -34.75 11.58 -9.54
N LEU A 95 -34.03 11.42 -8.43
CA LEU A 95 -34.57 11.78 -7.12
C LEU A 95 -34.87 13.30 -7.09
N PRO A 96 -35.94 13.75 -6.41
CA PRO A 96 -36.27 15.17 -6.32
C PRO A 96 -35.13 15.98 -5.68
N SER A 97 -35.14 17.32 -5.80
CA SER A 97 -34.13 18.16 -5.12
C SER A 97 -34.09 17.88 -3.61
N GLY A 98 -32.89 17.62 -3.06
CA GLY A 98 -32.72 17.07 -1.71
C GLY A 98 -32.95 15.56 -1.61
N GLY A 99 -32.98 14.88 -2.75
CA GLY A 99 -33.27 13.46 -2.91
C GLY A 99 -32.15 12.55 -2.45
N ASN A 100 -30.91 13.03 -2.42
CA ASN A 100 -29.84 12.36 -1.69
C ASN A 100 -30.03 12.62 -0.19
N ASN A 101 -30.86 11.78 0.43
CA ASN A 101 -31.16 11.80 1.85
C ASN A 101 -31.23 10.37 2.39
N GLY A 102 -31.23 10.23 3.71
CA GLY A 102 -31.18 8.92 4.37
C GLY A 102 -32.35 8.01 3.96
N ALA A 103 -33.55 8.55 3.76
CA ALA A 103 -34.70 7.74 3.38
C ALA A 103 -34.56 7.10 1.99
N ASN A 104 -34.06 7.85 1.01
CA ASN A 104 -33.85 7.32 -0.35
C ASN A 104 -32.65 6.37 -0.40
N ARG A 105 -31.56 6.69 0.31
CA ARG A 105 -30.42 5.77 0.49
C ARG A 105 -30.89 4.44 1.10
N ASP A 106 -31.70 4.48 2.15
CA ASP A 106 -32.20 3.29 2.83
C ASP A 106 -33.20 2.52 1.95
N ALA A 107 -34.05 3.20 1.18
CA ALA A 107 -34.94 2.56 0.22
C ALA A 107 -34.16 1.79 -0.87
N ILE A 108 -33.10 2.39 -1.41
CA ILE A 108 -32.20 1.73 -2.37
C ILE A 108 -31.51 0.54 -1.71
N ARG A 109 -31.02 0.70 -0.47
CA ARG A 109 -30.40 -0.40 0.29
C ARG A 109 -31.35 -1.58 0.47
N ASP A 110 -32.58 -1.31 0.88
CA ASP A 110 -33.58 -2.36 1.11
C ASP A 110 -33.97 -3.06 -0.21
N ALA A 111 -34.12 -2.31 -1.30
CA ALA A 111 -34.36 -2.86 -2.63
C ALA A 111 -33.17 -3.74 -3.10
N ALA A 112 -31.95 -3.26 -2.91
CA ALA A 112 -30.73 -3.96 -3.30
C ALA A 112 -30.50 -5.25 -2.50
N ILE A 113 -30.86 -5.26 -1.22
CA ILE A 113 -30.84 -6.49 -0.40
C ILE A 113 -31.93 -7.48 -0.85
N ALA A 114 -33.10 -6.98 -1.26
CA ALA A 114 -34.22 -7.82 -1.71
C ALA A 114 -33.98 -8.44 -3.10
N ASP A 115 -33.31 -7.71 -4.00
CA ASP A 115 -32.87 -8.21 -5.31
C ASP A 115 -31.38 -7.90 -5.58
N PRO A 116 -30.46 -8.70 -5.01
CA PRO A 116 -29.02 -8.47 -5.17
C PRO A 116 -28.52 -8.60 -6.60
N THR A 117 -29.25 -9.32 -7.46
CA THR A 117 -28.80 -9.56 -8.84
C THR A 117 -29.00 -8.32 -9.69
N THR A 118 -30.18 -7.70 -9.62
CA THR A 118 -30.50 -6.48 -10.37
C THR A 118 -29.65 -5.30 -9.88
N TRP A 119 -29.50 -5.18 -8.56
CA TRP A 119 -28.80 -4.07 -7.93
C TRP A 119 -27.29 -4.26 -7.81
N HIS A 120 -26.75 -5.39 -8.29
CA HIS A 120 -25.36 -5.82 -8.12
C HIS A 120 -24.89 -5.71 -6.66
N TRP A 121 -25.79 -5.97 -5.73
CA TRP A 121 -25.53 -5.79 -4.30
C TRP A 121 -24.48 -6.80 -3.83
N ARG A 122 -23.46 -6.28 -3.16
CA ARG A 122 -22.40 -7.07 -2.56
C ARG A 122 -22.53 -7.04 -1.05
N THR A 123 -22.54 -8.23 -0.44
CA THR A 123 -22.44 -8.36 1.03
C THR A 123 -21.00 -8.25 1.53
N ASP A 124 -20.05 -8.02 0.62
CA ASP A 124 -18.61 -8.10 0.86
C ASP A 124 -17.86 -6.85 0.34
N ALA A 125 -18.56 -5.72 0.23
CA ALA A 125 -18.03 -4.43 -0.20
C ALA A 125 -18.97 -3.29 0.24
N ILE A 126 -18.47 -2.06 0.23
CA ILE A 126 -19.33 -0.86 0.27
C ILE A 126 -19.95 -0.68 -1.13
N ASN A 127 -21.28 -0.62 -1.20
CA ASN A 127 -22.00 -0.47 -2.45
C ASN A 127 -22.29 1.01 -2.70
N MET A 128 -21.74 1.56 -3.79
CA MET A 128 -21.84 2.96 -4.16
C MET A 128 -22.81 3.09 -5.33
N TYR A 129 -23.98 3.67 -5.08
CA TYR A 129 -25.00 3.88 -6.11
C TYR A 129 -24.94 5.32 -6.62
N ILE A 130 -24.83 5.48 -7.93
CA ILE A 130 -24.77 6.78 -8.58
C ILE A 130 -26.07 7.00 -9.35
N ASN A 131 -26.80 8.06 -9.02
CA ASN A 131 -28.02 8.47 -9.71
C ASN A 131 -27.78 9.64 -10.67
N GLY A 132 -28.77 9.97 -11.51
CA GLY A 132 -28.70 11.02 -12.53
C GLY A 132 -29.10 12.41 -12.07
N ASN A 133 -29.38 12.60 -10.78
CA ASN A 133 -29.75 13.91 -10.26
C ASN A 133 -28.56 14.87 -10.30
N ASP A 134 -28.73 16.08 -10.82
CA ASP A 134 -27.72 17.13 -10.91
C ASP A 134 -27.98 18.29 -9.93
N VAL A 135 -28.99 18.16 -9.05
CA VAL A 135 -29.35 19.18 -8.06
C VAL A 135 -29.26 18.67 -6.62
N GLY A 136 -28.59 19.44 -5.75
CA GLY A 136 -28.58 19.23 -4.29
C GLY A 136 -27.28 18.64 -3.74
N TYR A 137 -27.39 17.78 -2.73
CA TYR A 137 -26.26 17.17 -2.01
C TYR A 137 -25.47 16.19 -2.87
N SER A 138 -24.15 16.35 -2.90
CA SER A 138 -23.20 15.54 -3.67
C SER A 138 -23.35 14.03 -3.43
N ALA A 139 -23.36 13.64 -2.15
CA ALA A 139 -23.54 12.26 -1.76
C ALA A 139 -24.07 12.15 -0.32
N ILE A 140 -24.47 10.94 0.05
CA ILE A 140 -24.80 10.57 1.42
C ILE A 140 -24.39 9.12 1.71
N SER A 141 -23.56 8.97 2.73
CA SER A 141 -23.17 7.69 3.32
C SER A 141 -23.96 7.39 4.60
N ASP A 142 -23.72 6.24 5.22
CA ASP A 142 -24.16 5.94 6.57
C ASP A 142 -22.99 5.52 7.47
N PHE A 143 -23.19 5.70 8.77
CA PHE A 143 -22.26 5.23 9.78
C PHE A 143 -22.50 3.75 10.11
N PRO A 144 -21.50 3.06 10.69
CA PRO A 144 -21.69 1.73 11.23
C PRO A 144 -22.90 1.65 12.19
N PRO A 145 -23.67 0.55 12.19
CA PRO A 145 -23.43 -0.71 11.45
C PRO A 145 -24.05 -0.77 10.04
N ASN A 146 -24.67 0.31 9.55
CA ASN A 146 -25.33 0.33 8.23
C ASN A 146 -24.44 0.93 7.13
N ASN A 147 -23.13 0.89 7.34
CA ASN A 147 -22.07 1.49 6.54
C ASN A 147 -21.73 0.78 5.21
N ASN A 148 -22.65 -0.02 4.66
CA ASN A 148 -22.40 -0.81 3.46
C ASN A 148 -23.01 -0.20 2.18
N ILE A 149 -23.47 1.05 2.27
CA ILE A 149 -24.04 1.79 1.14
C ILE A 149 -23.60 3.26 1.15
N VAL A 150 -23.40 3.80 -0.05
CA VAL A 150 -23.30 5.25 -0.31
C VAL A 150 -24.18 5.58 -1.52
N LEU A 151 -24.90 6.70 -1.46
CA LEU A 151 -25.68 7.23 -2.58
C LEU A 151 -25.05 8.54 -3.07
N PHE A 152 -24.65 8.56 -4.34
CA PHE A 152 -24.06 9.71 -5.04
C PHE A 152 -25.07 10.30 -6.02
N ASN A 153 -25.00 11.61 -6.22
CA ASN A 153 -25.57 12.28 -7.39
C ASN A 153 -24.46 12.72 -8.35
N GLN A 154 -24.81 13.54 -9.34
CA GLN A 154 -23.89 14.01 -10.38
C GLN A 154 -23.01 15.21 -9.99
N TYR A 155 -23.20 15.78 -8.79
CA TYR A 155 -22.38 16.86 -8.26
C TYR A 155 -21.26 16.30 -7.39
N ALA A 156 -20.29 15.64 -8.01
CA ALA A 156 -19.17 15.04 -7.32
C ALA A 156 -17.93 15.96 -7.38
N TYR A 157 -17.13 15.97 -6.32
CA TYR A 157 -15.82 16.62 -6.32
C TYR A 157 -14.74 15.58 -6.04
N ASP A 158 -13.48 15.91 -6.31
CA ASP A 158 -12.35 15.06 -5.95
C ASP A 158 -11.87 15.46 -4.54
N PRO A 159 -11.80 14.57 -3.52
CA PRO A 159 -11.94 13.10 -3.52
C PRO A 159 -13.23 12.58 -2.82
N LEU A 160 -14.42 12.93 -3.32
CA LEU A 160 -15.71 12.64 -2.67
C LEU A 160 -15.92 11.15 -2.37
N MET A 161 -15.50 10.23 -3.25
CA MET A 161 -15.65 8.79 -2.96
C MET A 161 -14.91 8.37 -1.68
N LEU A 162 -13.73 8.95 -1.44
CA LEU A 162 -12.97 8.69 -0.23
C LEU A 162 -13.61 9.37 0.99
N HIS A 163 -14.12 10.60 0.84
CA HIS A 163 -14.85 11.31 1.88
C HIS A 163 -16.04 10.48 2.40
N GLU A 164 -16.90 10.00 1.50
CA GLU A 164 -18.10 9.23 1.87
C GLU A 164 -17.76 7.84 2.44
N THR A 165 -16.71 7.22 1.92
CA THR A 165 -16.16 5.99 2.51
C THR A 165 -15.62 6.25 3.91
N GLY A 166 -15.09 7.45 4.17
CA GLY A 166 -14.70 7.91 5.51
C GLY A 166 -15.81 7.73 6.51
N HIS A 167 -17.04 8.15 6.20
CA HIS A 167 -18.22 7.90 7.05
C HIS A 167 -18.49 6.41 7.26
N SER A 168 -18.35 5.62 6.19
CA SER A 168 -18.49 4.16 6.30
C SER A 168 -17.47 3.53 7.24
N VAL A 169 -16.28 4.13 7.40
CA VAL A 169 -15.26 3.71 8.37
C VAL A 169 -15.21 4.61 9.62
N ASN A 170 -16.38 5.16 9.99
CA ASN A 170 -16.63 5.89 11.23
C ASN A 170 -15.88 7.24 11.36
N LEU A 171 -15.54 7.89 10.25
CA LEU A 171 -15.04 9.27 10.25
C LEU A 171 -16.20 10.26 10.21
N TYR A 172 -16.07 11.36 10.94
CA TYR A 172 -17.09 12.40 11.04
C TYR A 172 -16.58 13.66 10.38
N HIS A 173 -17.49 14.52 9.94
CA HIS A 173 -17.12 15.87 9.51
C HIS A 173 -16.40 16.61 10.63
N THR A 174 -15.36 17.37 10.29
CA THR A 174 -14.60 18.19 11.25
C THR A 174 -15.51 19.13 12.04
N HIS A 175 -16.63 19.55 11.46
CA HIS A 175 -17.60 20.48 12.04
C HIS A 175 -18.85 19.79 12.61
N SER A 176 -18.82 18.47 12.81
CA SER A 176 -19.99 17.72 13.28
C SER A 176 -20.44 18.17 14.68
N SER A 177 -21.73 18.47 14.86
CA SER A 177 -22.24 18.87 16.19
C SER A 177 -22.42 17.71 17.18
N THR A 178 -22.18 16.48 16.75
CA THR A 178 -22.53 15.26 17.52
C THR A 178 -21.39 14.76 18.41
N LEU A 179 -20.15 15.21 18.20
CA LEU A 179 -18.99 14.78 18.97
C LEU A 179 -18.21 15.99 19.53
N PRO A 180 -17.42 15.79 20.60
CA PRO A 180 -16.48 16.80 21.07
C PRO A 180 -15.53 17.26 19.96
N ASN A 181 -15.20 18.54 19.92
CA ASN A 181 -14.37 19.15 18.86
C ASN A 181 -14.90 19.01 17.43
N GLY A 182 -16.14 18.56 17.24
CA GLY A 182 -16.66 18.33 15.91
C GLY A 182 -16.68 16.84 15.56
N ASP A 183 -15.51 16.32 15.25
CA ASP A 183 -15.31 14.93 14.81
C ASP A 183 -14.84 13.97 15.92
N GLY A 184 -14.67 14.43 17.16
CA GLY A 184 -14.18 13.60 18.26
C GLY A 184 -12.69 13.26 18.18
N CYS A 185 -11.92 13.96 17.33
CA CYS A 185 -10.45 13.86 17.28
C CYS A 185 -9.85 15.10 17.96
N THR A 186 -8.69 14.94 18.62
CA THR A 186 -8.01 16.06 19.30
C THR A 186 -6.87 16.66 18.48
N ASP A 187 -6.60 16.11 17.30
CA ASP A 187 -5.64 16.62 16.31
C ASP A 187 -6.33 17.39 15.15
N THR A 188 -7.62 17.66 15.33
CA THR A 188 -8.49 18.59 14.59
C THR A 188 -9.00 19.66 15.57
N LEU A 189 -9.43 20.81 15.04
CA LEU A 189 -9.97 21.93 15.81
C LEU A 189 -11.48 22.05 15.64
N PRO A 190 -12.21 22.54 16.65
CA PRO A 190 -13.62 22.89 16.46
C PRO A 190 -13.76 23.96 15.37
N ASP A 191 -14.60 23.68 14.39
CA ASP A 191 -14.89 24.57 13.27
C ASP A 191 -16.40 24.62 12.94
N ASN A 192 -16.72 25.35 11.87
CA ASN A 192 -18.02 25.38 11.24
C ASN A 192 -17.79 25.37 9.74
N GLN A 193 -18.57 24.61 8.97
CA GLN A 193 -18.38 24.47 7.51
C GLN A 193 -18.26 25.79 6.70
N ASN A 194 -18.72 26.93 7.23
CA ASN A 194 -18.67 28.23 6.53
C ASN A 194 -17.55 29.15 7.03
N TRP A 195 -16.69 28.66 7.93
CA TRP A 195 -15.59 29.45 8.45
C TRP A 195 -14.46 29.58 7.43
N THR A 196 -13.60 30.58 7.61
CA THR A 196 -12.30 30.70 6.96
C THR A 196 -11.19 30.13 7.85
N ARG A 197 -9.98 29.91 7.32
CA ARG A 197 -8.81 29.54 8.14
C ARG A 197 -8.58 30.51 9.30
N ASP A 198 -8.75 31.82 9.06
CA ASP A 198 -8.67 32.83 10.10
C ASP A 198 -9.74 32.64 11.18
N GLN A 199 -10.97 32.27 10.81
CA GLN A 199 -12.03 32.04 11.80
C GLN A 199 -11.78 30.78 12.64
N ILE A 200 -11.25 29.71 12.05
CA ILE A 200 -10.80 28.52 12.81
C ILE A 200 -9.69 28.90 13.80
N ALA A 201 -8.68 29.65 13.32
CA ALA A 201 -7.57 30.14 14.13
C ALA A 201 -8.02 31.09 15.25
N GLN A 202 -8.90 32.04 14.95
CA GLN A 202 -9.45 33.00 15.91
C GLN A 202 -10.29 32.32 16.97
N ASN A 203 -11.13 31.35 16.60
CA ASN A 203 -11.93 30.58 17.54
C ASN A 203 -11.06 29.78 18.52
N SER A 204 -9.99 29.16 18.02
CA SER A 204 -9.15 28.27 18.82
C SER A 204 -8.06 29.00 19.62
N TYR A 205 -7.54 30.11 19.09
CA TYR A 205 -6.32 30.75 19.61
C TYR A 205 -6.43 32.27 19.78
N ALA A 206 -7.53 32.91 19.37
CA ALA A 206 -7.69 34.37 19.32
C ALA A 206 -6.60 35.09 18.47
N LEU A 207 -6.14 34.43 17.40
CA LEU A 207 -5.14 34.92 16.45
C LEU A 207 -5.67 34.76 15.02
N ASN A 208 -5.19 35.59 14.08
CA ASN A 208 -5.32 35.27 12.66
C ASN A 208 -4.40 34.09 12.31
N TYR A 209 -4.69 33.41 11.20
CA TYR A 209 -3.90 32.27 10.76
C TYR A 209 -2.43 32.66 10.59
N ASP A 210 -2.13 33.80 9.96
CA ASP A 210 -0.75 34.24 9.71
C ASP A 210 0.07 34.46 10.99
N ASP A 211 -0.59 34.85 12.08
CA ASP A 211 0.02 35.10 13.40
C ASP A 211 0.16 33.83 14.25
N CYS A 212 -0.41 32.70 13.82
CA CYS A 212 -0.28 31.43 14.51
C CYS A 212 1.15 30.89 14.44
N SER A 213 1.60 30.22 15.51
CA SER A 213 2.83 29.44 15.49
C SER A 213 2.73 28.27 14.49
N ALA A 214 3.87 27.68 14.10
CA ALA A 214 3.89 26.56 13.15
C ALA A 214 3.02 25.37 13.61
N ALA A 215 3.01 25.05 14.92
CA ALA A 215 2.18 23.99 15.47
C ALA A 215 0.67 24.33 15.44
N GLN A 216 0.32 25.59 15.68
CA GLN A 216 -1.07 26.05 15.58
C GLN A 216 -1.55 26.05 14.12
N LYS A 217 -0.72 26.52 13.19
CA LYS A 217 -1.00 26.46 11.74
C LYS A 217 -1.26 25.03 11.29
N ALA A 218 -0.41 24.08 11.70
CA ALA A 218 -0.60 22.67 11.39
C ALA A 218 -1.97 22.12 11.87
N LEU A 219 -2.46 22.52 13.04
CA LEU A 219 -3.79 22.11 13.52
C LEU A 219 -4.94 22.79 12.74
N VAL A 220 -4.76 24.05 12.33
CA VAL A 220 -5.73 24.72 11.46
C VAL A 220 -5.77 24.05 10.10
N ASP A 221 -4.61 23.73 9.52
CA ASP A 221 -4.51 23.08 8.22
C ASP A 221 -5.05 21.63 8.28
N ASN A 222 -4.75 20.88 9.34
CA ASN A 222 -5.36 19.55 9.61
C ASN A 222 -6.89 19.58 9.65
N THR A 223 -7.49 20.71 9.98
CA THR A 223 -8.95 20.91 10.04
C THR A 223 -9.49 21.42 8.71
N TRP A 224 -8.82 22.40 8.10
CA TRP A 224 -9.23 23.04 6.84
C TRP A 224 -9.12 22.09 5.65
N GLU A 225 -7.95 21.48 5.48
CA GLU A 225 -7.58 20.59 4.37
C GLU A 225 -7.91 19.11 4.68
N ASN A 226 -8.65 18.87 5.78
CA ASN A 226 -9.07 17.54 6.18
C ASN A 226 -9.94 16.87 5.11
N LEU A 227 -9.76 15.58 4.87
CA LEU A 227 -10.65 14.79 4.02
C LEU A 227 -12.13 14.96 4.40
N MET A 228 -12.42 15.09 5.70
CA MET A 228 -13.78 15.22 6.24
C MET A 228 -14.24 16.68 6.39
N SER A 229 -13.55 17.63 5.76
CA SER A 229 -13.89 19.06 5.75
C SER A 229 -14.73 19.44 4.53
N TYR A 230 -15.49 20.53 4.65
CA TYR A 230 -16.21 21.18 3.53
C TYR A 230 -15.62 22.53 3.12
N HIS A 231 -14.50 22.94 3.71
CA HIS A 231 -13.92 24.28 3.51
C HIS A 231 -13.30 24.49 2.13
N ASP A 232 -12.57 23.49 1.65
CA ASP A 232 -11.74 23.57 0.44
C ASP A 232 -11.77 22.22 -0.25
N VAL A 233 -12.98 21.83 -0.66
CA VAL A 233 -13.31 20.46 -1.13
C VAL A 233 -12.33 19.95 -2.20
N ASP A 234 -11.86 20.83 -3.08
CA ASP A 234 -10.90 20.51 -4.15
C ASP A 234 -9.46 20.22 -3.66
N ASN A 235 -9.14 20.60 -2.41
CA ASN A 235 -7.83 20.40 -1.79
C ASN A 235 -7.89 19.58 -0.50
N THR A 236 -9.02 18.92 -0.21
CA THR A 236 -9.13 18.05 0.96
C THR A 236 -8.33 16.75 0.76
N HIS A 237 -7.29 16.56 1.56
CA HIS A 237 -6.38 15.41 1.41
C HIS A 237 -5.73 14.97 2.72
N ILE A 238 -5.99 15.64 3.84
CA ILE A 238 -5.40 15.28 5.14
C ILE A 238 -6.30 14.29 5.86
N ILE A 239 -5.73 13.18 6.31
CA ILE A 239 -6.33 12.27 7.30
C ILE A 239 -5.45 12.32 8.53
N THR A 240 -5.97 12.83 9.65
CA THR A 240 -5.15 12.98 10.85
C THR A 240 -4.80 11.62 11.46
N PRO A 241 -3.72 11.52 12.26
CA PRO A 241 -3.38 10.28 12.95
C PRO A 241 -4.53 9.70 13.78
N GLN A 242 -5.35 10.51 14.46
CA GLN A 242 -6.49 10.00 15.23
C GLN A 242 -7.65 9.52 14.34
N GLN A 243 -7.92 10.22 13.23
CA GLN A 243 -8.90 9.74 12.26
C GLN A 243 -8.45 8.39 11.68
N ASN A 244 -7.18 8.27 11.29
CA ASN A 244 -6.63 7.01 10.81
C ASN A 244 -6.76 5.90 11.87
N ASN A 245 -6.53 6.18 13.16
CA ASN A 245 -6.75 5.20 14.24
C ASN A 245 -8.21 4.75 14.32
N ARG A 246 -9.17 5.67 14.13
CA ARG A 246 -10.59 5.33 14.12
C ARG A 246 -10.97 4.49 12.90
N MET A 247 -10.37 4.77 11.73
CA MET A 247 -10.51 3.89 10.57
C MET A 247 -10.01 2.49 10.90
N SER A 248 -8.82 2.36 11.50
CA SER A 248 -8.21 1.07 11.86
C SER A 248 -9.07 0.24 12.83
N ASP A 249 -9.73 0.91 13.77
CA ASP A 249 -10.66 0.28 14.71
C ASP A 249 -11.92 -0.22 13.99
N GLN A 250 -12.58 0.66 13.22
CA GLN A 250 -13.81 0.30 12.53
C GLN A 250 -13.61 -0.77 11.46
N THR A 251 -12.55 -0.65 10.63
CA THR A 251 -12.25 -1.64 9.60
C THR A 251 -11.81 -2.98 10.20
N TYR A 252 -11.22 -2.98 11.41
CA TYR A 252 -10.99 -4.22 12.14
C TYR A 252 -12.33 -4.88 12.47
N ASP A 253 -13.29 -4.17 13.03
CA ASP A 253 -14.62 -4.73 13.31
C ASP A 253 -15.33 -5.24 12.06
N ASP A 254 -15.21 -4.51 10.94
CA ASP A 254 -15.83 -4.83 9.66
C ASP A 254 -15.00 -5.78 8.77
N ARG A 255 -13.82 -6.22 9.23
CA ARG A 255 -12.82 -6.96 8.43
C ARG A 255 -13.35 -8.15 7.64
N ASN A 256 -14.36 -8.86 8.17
CA ASN A 256 -14.89 -10.06 7.54
C ASN A 256 -15.62 -9.78 6.23
N TRP A 257 -16.26 -8.62 6.12
CA TRP A 257 -17.04 -8.24 4.95
C TRP A 257 -16.38 -7.11 4.16
N LEU A 258 -15.59 -6.24 4.78
CA LEU A 258 -15.05 -5.05 4.11
C LEU A 258 -13.65 -5.28 3.51
N LEU A 259 -12.75 -5.95 4.22
CA LEU A 259 -11.34 -6.07 3.84
C LEU A 259 -11.05 -7.38 3.10
N THR A 260 -10.07 -7.43 2.19
CA THR A 260 -9.65 -8.70 1.56
C THR A 260 -8.78 -9.57 2.45
N GLY A 261 -8.24 -8.99 3.51
CA GLY A 261 -7.40 -9.65 4.50
C GLY A 261 -7.84 -9.22 5.90
N THR A 262 -7.51 -10.02 6.90
CA THR A 262 -7.74 -9.63 8.28
C THR A 262 -6.47 -9.00 8.85
N PRO A 263 -6.50 -7.72 9.24
CA PRO A 263 -5.38 -7.08 9.89
C PRO A 263 -5.11 -7.71 11.26
N VAL A 264 -3.83 -7.82 11.59
CA VAL A 264 -3.32 -8.15 12.93
C VAL A 264 -2.27 -7.12 13.28
N TYR A 265 -2.61 -6.23 14.21
CA TYR A 265 -1.78 -5.09 14.55
C TYR A 265 -0.64 -5.49 15.50
N ILE A 266 0.56 -5.03 15.16
CA ILE A 266 1.78 -5.20 15.93
C ILE A 266 2.29 -3.83 16.35
N LYS A 267 2.50 -3.64 17.65
CA LYS A 267 3.01 -2.39 18.22
C LYS A 267 4.09 -2.70 19.25
N ASP A 268 5.31 -2.29 18.95
CA ASP A 268 6.41 -2.42 19.89
C ASP A 268 6.07 -1.70 21.22
N GLY A 269 6.43 -2.33 22.33
CA GLY A 269 6.08 -1.89 23.68
C GLY A 269 4.60 -2.07 24.08
N ALA A 270 3.74 -2.70 23.27
CA ALA A 270 2.39 -3.04 23.69
C ALA A 270 2.38 -4.06 24.85
N THR A 271 1.28 -4.11 25.59
CA THR A 271 1.13 -5.07 26.69
C THR A 271 0.70 -6.43 26.12
N ALA A 272 1.46 -7.48 26.40
CA ALA A 272 1.13 -8.83 25.94
C ALA A 272 -0.18 -9.38 26.57
N THR A 273 -0.49 -8.97 27.79
CA THR A 273 -1.69 -9.44 28.51
C THR A 273 -2.94 -8.85 27.86
N GLY A 274 -3.81 -9.72 27.33
CA GLY A 274 -5.05 -9.31 26.66
C GLY A 274 -4.89 -8.96 25.18
N ALA A 275 -3.68 -9.05 24.61
CA ALA A 275 -3.46 -8.81 23.19
C ALA A 275 -4.24 -9.81 22.33
N ASN A 276 -5.00 -9.29 21.36
CA ASN A 276 -5.81 -10.07 20.43
C ASN A 276 -5.57 -9.68 18.95
N GLY A 277 -4.64 -8.76 18.71
CA GLY A 277 -4.29 -8.29 17.37
C GLY A 277 -5.26 -7.26 16.79
N SER A 278 -6.25 -6.80 17.56
CA SER A 278 -7.04 -5.61 17.23
C SER A 278 -6.20 -4.34 17.36
N TRP A 279 -6.72 -3.25 16.81
CA TRP A 279 -6.09 -1.93 16.91
C TRP A 279 -5.87 -1.52 18.39
N ASP A 280 -6.88 -1.70 19.23
CA ASP A 280 -6.84 -1.35 20.65
C ASP A 280 -5.98 -2.30 21.50
N ASN A 281 -5.85 -3.55 21.07
CA ASN A 281 -5.09 -4.58 21.79
C ASN A 281 -4.08 -5.28 20.85
N PRO A 282 -3.08 -4.53 20.33
CA PRO A 282 -2.12 -5.04 19.38
C PRO A 282 -1.14 -6.01 20.07
N TYR A 283 -0.53 -6.88 19.29
CA TYR A 283 0.54 -7.74 19.77
C TYR A 283 1.86 -6.94 19.92
N PRO A 284 2.65 -7.18 20.98
CA PRO A 284 3.93 -6.49 21.16
C PRO A 284 4.98 -6.84 20.11
N THR A 285 4.95 -8.07 19.59
CA THR A 285 5.93 -8.56 18.62
C THR A 285 5.28 -9.45 17.57
N ILE A 286 5.91 -9.56 16.40
CA ILE A 286 5.51 -10.52 15.35
C ILE A 286 5.44 -11.94 15.92
N GLN A 287 6.42 -12.35 16.72
CA GLN A 287 6.44 -13.66 17.36
C GLN A 287 5.23 -13.89 18.26
N SER A 288 4.78 -12.88 19.02
CA SER A 288 3.60 -13.04 19.88
C SER A 288 2.31 -13.24 19.08
N ALA A 289 2.17 -12.59 17.91
CA ALA A 289 1.05 -12.83 17.01
C ALA A 289 1.09 -14.25 16.40
N ILE A 290 2.28 -14.73 16.01
CA ILE A 290 2.48 -16.10 15.51
C ILE A 290 2.14 -17.12 16.60
N SER A 291 2.68 -16.95 17.81
CA SER A 291 2.43 -17.85 18.94
C SER A 291 0.96 -17.89 19.37
N ALA A 292 0.19 -16.83 19.12
CA ALA A 292 -1.26 -16.80 19.34
C ALA A 292 -2.08 -17.45 18.21
N GLY A 293 -1.43 -17.99 17.18
CA GLY A 293 -2.08 -18.57 16.00
C GLY A 293 -2.78 -17.53 15.13
N GLN A 294 -2.45 -16.25 15.29
CA GLN A 294 -3.09 -15.14 14.58
C GLN A 294 -2.31 -14.68 13.35
N ALA A 295 -1.18 -15.31 12.98
CA ALA A 295 -0.45 -14.90 11.79
C ALA A 295 -1.01 -15.49 10.49
N ASN A 296 -1.73 -16.61 10.56
CA ASN A 296 -1.98 -17.44 9.39
C ASN A 296 -3.09 -16.90 8.48
N ASN A 297 -2.77 -16.68 7.20
CA ASN A 297 -3.65 -16.04 6.20
C ASN A 297 -4.15 -14.66 6.67
N ARG A 298 -3.31 -13.94 7.40
CA ARG A 298 -3.58 -12.61 7.93
C ARG A 298 -2.59 -11.60 7.35
N THR A 299 -2.89 -10.34 7.56
CA THR A 299 -2.00 -9.24 7.21
C THR A 299 -1.46 -8.63 8.50
N LEU A 300 -0.17 -8.77 8.74
CA LEU A 300 0.48 -8.17 9.90
C LEU A 300 0.71 -6.68 9.63
N VAL A 301 0.13 -5.82 10.47
CA VAL A 301 0.24 -4.37 10.37
C VAL A 301 1.20 -3.86 11.44
N LEU A 302 2.40 -3.46 11.04
CA LEU A 302 3.39 -2.86 11.91
C LEU A 302 3.03 -1.38 12.14
N MET A 303 2.59 -1.06 13.35
CA MET A 303 2.03 0.26 13.68
C MET A 303 3.07 1.37 13.75
N ALA A 304 4.32 1.03 14.05
CA ALA A 304 5.41 1.98 14.18
C ALA A 304 6.57 1.60 13.25
N SER A 305 7.23 2.63 12.72
CA SER A 305 8.55 2.48 12.10
C SER A 305 9.55 2.00 13.12
N GLY A 306 10.60 1.36 12.63
CA GLY A 306 11.69 0.86 13.44
C GLY A 306 11.94 -0.62 13.18
N SER A 307 12.62 -1.24 14.13
CA SER A 307 13.08 -2.59 13.95
C SER A 307 12.30 -3.56 14.82
N HIS A 308 11.82 -4.63 14.19
CA HIS A 308 11.04 -5.68 14.82
C HIS A 308 11.89 -6.94 14.89
N ASP A 309 11.94 -7.63 16.01
CA ASP A 309 12.71 -8.88 16.11
C ASP A 309 12.25 -9.91 15.08
N ASP A 310 13.21 -10.63 14.48
CA ASP A 310 12.91 -11.78 13.63
C ASP A 310 12.17 -12.85 14.46
N PRO A 311 10.96 -13.28 14.06
CA PRO A 311 10.28 -14.32 14.81
C PRO A 311 11.08 -15.63 14.80
N ALA A 312 11.25 -16.22 15.98
CA ALA A 312 11.88 -17.53 16.14
C ALA A 312 11.09 -18.66 15.45
N SER A 313 9.80 -18.45 15.16
CA SER A 313 8.94 -19.38 14.43
C SER A 313 8.77 -18.93 12.97
N VAL A 314 8.90 -19.88 12.05
CA VAL A 314 8.67 -19.64 10.62
C VAL A 314 7.20 -19.27 10.39
N ILE A 315 6.97 -18.15 9.70
CA ILE A 315 5.69 -17.85 9.07
C ILE A 315 5.54 -18.81 7.89
N ASP A 316 4.74 -19.86 8.06
CA ASP A 316 4.59 -20.96 7.10
C ASP A 316 3.41 -20.77 6.13
N THR A 317 2.67 -19.66 6.26
CA THR A 317 1.52 -19.32 5.43
C THR A 317 1.71 -18.03 4.63
N ASN A 318 0.81 -17.78 3.68
CA ASN A 318 0.68 -16.50 2.98
C ASN A 318 0.24 -15.42 3.98
N THR A 319 1.23 -14.82 4.64
CA THR A 319 1.04 -13.72 5.58
C THR A 319 1.70 -12.49 5.00
N ASP A 320 0.89 -11.48 4.78
CA ASP A 320 1.36 -10.20 4.30
C ASP A 320 1.91 -9.36 5.46
N LEU A 321 2.87 -8.48 5.17
CA LEU A 321 3.46 -7.58 6.15
C LEU A 321 3.41 -6.15 5.62
N ILE A 322 2.78 -5.27 6.38
CA ILE A 322 2.58 -3.86 6.04
C ILE A 322 3.17 -3.01 7.15
N THR A 323 3.80 -1.89 6.79
CA THR A 323 4.17 -0.85 7.75
C THR A 323 3.23 0.32 7.59
N ARG A 324 2.54 0.69 8.66
CA ARG A 324 1.59 1.81 8.65
C ARG A 324 2.33 3.15 8.52
N GLN A 325 3.31 3.38 9.40
CA GLN A 325 4.04 4.65 9.42
C GLN A 325 5.55 4.45 9.32
N GLY A 326 6.17 5.18 8.39
CA GLY A 326 7.60 5.18 8.14
C GLY A 326 8.12 3.85 7.57
N SER A 327 9.36 3.51 7.87
CA SER A 327 9.99 2.26 7.41
C SER A 327 10.14 1.28 8.57
N SER A 328 9.75 0.02 8.37
CA SER A 328 10.07 -1.06 9.30
C SER A 328 11.12 -1.99 8.74
N THR A 329 12.00 -2.49 9.61
CA THR A 329 12.93 -3.57 9.30
C THR A 329 12.65 -4.74 10.23
N ILE A 330 12.73 -5.97 9.72
CA ILE A 330 12.79 -7.15 10.59
C ILE A 330 14.27 -7.40 10.90
N GLN A 331 14.62 -7.35 12.18
CA GLN A 331 15.96 -7.45 12.74
C GLN A 331 16.39 -8.92 12.75
N GLY A 332 17.08 -9.35 11.69
CA GLY A 332 17.57 -10.72 11.57
C GLY A 332 18.08 -11.00 10.17
N LYS A 333 19.40 -10.81 9.97
CA LYS A 333 20.16 -11.00 8.72
C LYS A 333 19.60 -10.21 7.52
N GLU A 334 20.47 -9.71 6.64
CA GLU A 334 20.04 -9.34 5.30
C GLU A 334 19.29 -10.56 4.74
N ARG A 335 18.02 -10.43 4.33
CA ARG A 335 17.38 -11.52 3.59
C ARG A 335 18.31 -11.77 2.42
N ASP A 336 18.90 -12.96 2.32
CA ASP A 336 19.82 -13.33 1.23
C ASP A 336 19.12 -13.32 -0.16
N TYR A 337 17.88 -12.82 -0.26
CA TYR A 337 16.93 -13.17 -1.30
C TYR A 337 15.79 -12.14 -1.43
N GLU A 338 15.55 -11.71 -2.67
CA GLU A 338 14.28 -11.20 -3.17
C GLU A 338 14.19 -11.65 -4.63
N LEU A 339 13.37 -12.67 -4.95
CA LEU A 339 13.12 -12.99 -6.37
C LEU A 339 12.44 -11.78 -6.98
N GLY A 340 13.04 -11.18 -8.02
CA GLY A 340 12.47 -10.02 -8.71
C GLY A 340 11.16 -10.31 -9.48
N HIS A 341 10.53 -11.46 -9.24
CA HIS A 341 9.26 -11.87 -9.82
C HIS A 341 8.57 -12.85 -8.85
N ASN A 342 7.25 -12.71 -8.66
CA ASN A 342 6.42 -13.55 -7.79
C ASN A 342 6.32 -15.00 -8.33
N LEU A 343 7.42 -15.73 -8.31
CA LEU A 343 7.54 -17.06 -8.89
C LEU A 343 6.77 -18.13 -8.10
N GLU A 344 6.42 -17.84 -6.85
CA GLU A 344 5.43 -18.56 -6.07
C GLU A 344 4.03 -18.52 -6.71
N ASN A 345 3.75 -17.53 -7.55
CA ASN A 345 2.52 -17.39 -8.34
C ASN A 345 2.71 -17.77 -9.81
N SER A 346 3.78 -18.53 -10.14
CA SER A 346 3.96 -19.02 -11.51
C SER A 346 2.74 -19.83 -11.98
N THR A 347 2.31 -19.60 -13.21
CA THR A 347 1.25 -20.40 -13.85
C THR A 347 1.66 -21.87 -14.03
N ASN A 348 2.97 -22.16 -13.93
CA ASN A 348 3.47 -23.51 -13.83
C ASN A 348 3.52 -23.94 -12.35
N THR A 349 2.52 -24.73 -11.94
CA THR A 349 2.39 -25.21 -10.56
C THR A 349 3.63 -25.96 -10.05
N ALA A 350 4.36 -26.65 -10.93
CA ALA A 350 5.58 -27.35 -10.52
C ALA A 350 6.75 -26.38 -10.21
N VAL A 351 6.79 -25.22 -10.88
CA VAL A 351 7.74 -24.14 -10.56
C VAL A 351 7.38 -23.52 -9.21
N ALA A 352 6.11 -23.16 -9.01
CA ALA A 352 5.62 -22.60 -7.76
C ALA A 352 5.94 -23.50 -6.55
N VAL A 353 5.72 -24.82 -6.67
CA VAL A 353 6.04 -25.80 -5.61
C VAL A 353 7.54 -25.81 -5.28
N GLN A 354 8.41 -25.78 -6.28
CA GLN A 354 9.86 -25.80 -6.06
C GLN A 354 10.37 -24.47 -5.49
N VAL A 355 9.79 -23.35 -5.88
CA VAL A 355 10.11 -22.02 -5.32
C VAL A 355 9.68 -21.94 -3.86
N ALA A 356 8.48 -22.41 -3.53
CA ALA A 356 8.00 -22.48 -2.16
C ALA A 356 8.89 -23.39 -1.30
N LEU A 357 9.32 -24.53 -1.84
CA LEU A 357 10.29 -25.42 -1.18
C LEU A 357 11.63 -24.72 -0.94
N ALA A 358 12.17 -24.04 -1.96
CA ALA A 358 13.43 -23.31 -1.84
C ALA A 358 13.37 -22.23 -0.76
N GLN A 359 12.28 -21.46 -0.72
CA GLN A 359 12.05 -20.44 0.30
C GLN A 359 11.99 -21.07 1.70
N ARG A 360 11.30 -22.20 1.85
CA ARG A 360 11.26 -22.95 3.13
C ARG A 360 12.67 -23.39 3.56
N LEU A 361 13.44 -24.01 2.66
CA LEU A 361 14.78 -24.51 2.96
C LEU A 361 15.76 -23.36 3.32
N THR A 362 15.66 -22.21 2.65
CA THR A 362 16.42 -21.00 3.04
C THR A 362 16.07 -20.57 4.46
N ARG A 363 14.78 -20.57 4.84
CA ARG A 363 14.36 -20.23 6.21
C ARG A 363 14.86 -21.24 7.25
N GLU A 364 15.01 -22.50 6.87
CA GLU A 364 15.57 -23.56 7.72
C GLU A 364 17.11 -23.51 7.80
N GLY A 365 17.78 -22.61 7.07
CA GLY A 365 19.23 -22.53 6.97
C GLY A 365 19.87 -23.60 6.07
N ASP A 366 19.06 -24.36 5.31
CA ASP A 366 19.53 -25.33 4.32
C ASP A 366 19.77 -24.65 2.96
N ASP A 367 20.89 -23.95 2.86
CA ASP A 367 21.30 -23.23 1.65
C ASP A 367 21.56 -24.15 0.45
N GLU A 368 21.99 -25.39 0.69
CA GLU A 368 22.24 -26.37 -0.37
C GLU A 368 20.95 -26.95 -0.93
N GLY A 369 20.05 -27.41 -0.05
CA GLY A 369 18.73 -27.89 -0.42
C GLY A 369 17.92 -26.80 -1.12
N SER A 370 18.00 -25.56 -0.62
CA SER A 370 17.35 -24.42 -1.27
C SER A 370 17.87 -24.19 -2.69
N LEU A 371 19.20 -24.18 -2.89
CA LEU A 371 19.80 -24.03 -4.22
C LEU A 371 19.40 -25.17 -5.17
N ALA A 372 19.32 -26.41 -4.66
CA ALA A 372 18.87 -27.56 -5.44
C ALA A 372 17.40 -27.40 -5.89
N ALA A 373 16.52 -26.92 -5.00
CA ALA A 373 15.12 -26.66 -5.33
C ALA A 373 14.98 -25.55 -6.40
N ILE A 374 15.75 -24.46 -6.32
CA ILE A 374 15.73 -23.41 -7.36
C ILE A 374 16.26 -23.94 -8.70
N ARG A 375 17.30 -24.77 -8.71
CA ARG A 375 17.79 -25.42 -9.94
C ARG A 375 16.70 -26.29 -10.56
N ARG A 376 15.97 -27.05 -9.73
CA ARG A 376 14.83 -27.85 -10.19
C ARG A 376 13.70 -26.98 -10.74
N ALA A 377 13.39 -25.86 -10.09
CA ALA A 377 12.42 -24.89 -10.61
C ALA A 377 12.87 -24.36 -11.98
N ALA A 378 14.15 -24.02 -12.15
CA ALA A 378 14.69 -23.48 -13.40
C ALA A 378 14.60 -24.50 -14.55
N GLU A 379 14.77 -25.80 -14.27
CA GLU A 379 14.58 -26.88 -15.25
C GLU A 379 13.14 -26.97 -15.76
N LEU A 380 12.17 -26.71 -14.88
CA LEU A 380 10.73 -26.80 -15.16
C LEU A 380 10.18 -25.52 -15.80
N ALA A 381 10.81 -24.37 -15.51
CA ALA A 381 10.38 -23.06 -15.98
C ALA A 381 10.71 -22.82 -17.46
N LYS A 382 10.00 -21.86 -18.07
CA LYS A 382 10.25 -21.34 -19.43
C LYS A 382 10.14 -19.82 -19.42
N GLY A 383 10.64 -19.18 -20.48
CA GLY A 383 10.51 -17.72 -20.67
C GLY A 383 11.04 -16.91 -19.49
N LYS A 384 10.26 -15.92 -19.05
CA LYS A 384 10.64 -14.98 -17.99
C LYS A 384 10.95 -15.66 -16.66
N ASP A 385 10.15 -16.66 -16.27
CA ASP A 385 10.33 -17.37 -14.99
C ASP A 385 11.69 -18.05 -14.93
N ARG A 386 12.07 -18.70 -16.04
CA ARG A 386 13.36 -19.37 -16.14
C ARG A 386 14.51 -18.36 -16.06
N HIS A 387 14.41 -17.21 -16.72
CA HIS A 387 15.44 -16.17 -16.64
C HIS A 387 15.61 -15.68 -15.20
N ALA A 388 14.51 -15.40 -14.50
CA ALA A 388 14.53 -14.98 -13.10
C ALA A 388 15.22 -16.03 -12.21
N LEU A 389 14.89 -17.31 -12.38
CA LEU A 389 15.50 -18.41 -11.62
C LEU A 389 16.99 -18.60 -11.94
N LEU A 390 17.42 -18.48 -13.20
CA LEU A 390 18.85 -18.57 -13.56
C LEU A 390 19.67 -17.43 -12.95
N ILE A 391 19.12 -16.22 -12.89
CA ILE A 391 19.77 -15.06 -12.26
C ILE A 391 19.92 -15.29 -10.76
N GLU A 392 18.88 -15.84 -10.13
CA GLU A 392 18.89 -16.16 -8.71
C GLU A 392 19.94 -17.22 -8.37
N ILE A 393 19.99 -18.31 -9.14
CA ILE A 393 21.02 -19.35 -8.98
C ILE A 393 22.42 -18.72 -9.07
N ALA A 394 22.65 -17.87 -10.07
CA ALA A 394 23.94 -17.19 -10.24
C ALA A 394 24.28 -16.24 -9.09
N ALA A 395 23.29 -15.55 -8.51
CA ALA A 395 23.49 -14.68 -7.35
C ALA A 395 23.91 -15.47 -6.11
N ARG A 396 23.27 -16.61 -5.84
CA ARG A 396 23.61 -17.50 -4.71
C ARG A 396 25.00 -18.10 -4.84
N LEU A 397 25.34 -18.58 -6.02
CA LEU A 397 26.68 -19.11 -6.30
C LEU A 397 27.76 -18.03 -6.13
N LYS A 398 27.48 -16.80 -6.58
CA LYS A 398 28.38 -15.67 -6.37
C LYS A 398 28.56 -15.37 -4.88
N ALA A 399 27.50 -15.44 -4.06
CA ALA A 399 27.58 -15.20 -2.62
C ALA A 399 28.46 -16.26 -1.91
N LYS A 400 28.43 -17.51 -2.39
CA LYS A 400 29.33 -18.60 -1.96
C LYS A 400 30.75 -18.52 -2.55
N GLU A 401 31.05 -17.45 -3.30
CA GLU A 401 32.28 -17.28 -4.09
C GLU A 401 32.56 -18.43 -5.09
N GLU A 402 31.51 -19.11 -5.58
CA GLU A 402 31.54 -20.12 -6.64
C GLU A 402 31.42 -19.45 -8.01
N PHE A 403 32.39 -18.59 -8.33
CA PHE A 403 32.30 -17.67 -9.47
C PHE A 403 32.20 -18.37 -10.84
N ASP A 404 32.76 -19.57 -11.00
CA ASP A 404 32.67 -20.35 -12.24
C ASP A 404 31.25 -20.81 -12.56
N GLU A 405 30.56 -21.35 -11.55
CA GLU A 405 29.17 -21.75 -11.73
C GLU A 405 28.28 -20.51 -11.89
N ALA A 406 28.51 -19.46 -11.09
CA ALA A 406 27.77 -18.21 -11.23
C ALA A 406 27.89 -17.60 -12.63
N GLU A 407 29.10 -17.60 -13.20
CA GLU A 407 29.34 -17.20 -14.60
C GLU A 407 28.49 -18.03 -15.56
N THR A 408 28.52 -19.35 -15.42
CA THR A 408 27.78 -20.28 -16.29
C THR A 408 26.29 -19.97 -16.30
N PHE A 409 25.69 -19.70 -15.14
CA PHE A 409 24.27 -19.36 -15.03
C PHE A 409 23.95 -17.97 -15.60
N TYR A 410 24.80 -16.96 -15.37
CA TYR A 410 24.63 -15.64 -16.01
C TYR A 410 24.77 -15.71 -17.54
N ALA A 411 25.74 -16.47 -18.05
CA ALA A 411 25.94 -16.68 -19.48
C ALA A 411 24.75 -17.42 -20.10
N LYS A 412 24.21 -18.43 -19.41
CA LYS A 412 23.00 -19.14 -19.83
C LYS A 412 21.78 -18.22 -19.86
N ALA A 413 21.56 -17.40 -18.84
CA ALA A 413 20.49 -16.40 -18.83
C ALA A 413 20.64 -15.39 -19.98
N ALA A 414 21.88 -14.96 -20.30
CA ALA A 414 22.15 -14.09 -21.43
C ALA A 414 21.83 -14.76 -22.78
N ALA A 415 22.21 -16.02 -22.94
CA ALA A 415 22.00 -16.79 -24.17
C ALA A 415 20.51 -17.09 -24.43
N GLU A 416 19.76 -17.40 -23.36
CA GLU A 416 18.32 -17.70 -23.44
C GLU A 416 17.43 -16.45 -23.52
N SER A 417 17.98 -15.24 -23.31
CA SER A 417 17.24 -13.98 -23.36
C SER A 417 17.03 -13.50 -24.81
N ASP A 418 15.77 -13.32 -25.18
CA ASP A 418 15.33 -12.72 -26.45
C ASP A 418 15.44 -11.18 -26.45
N GLN A 419 15.35 -10.55 -25.28
CA GLN A 419 15.50 -9.10 -25.13
C GLN A 419 16.98 -8.68 -25.19
N PRO A 420 17.40 -7.82 -26.14
CA PRO A 420 18.80 -7.41 -26.29
C PRO A 420 19.38 -6.73 -25.03
N GLY A 421 18.57 -5.94 -24.32
CA GLY A 421 18.98 -5.26 -23.09
C GLY A 421 19.32 -6.23 -21.96
N LEU A 422 18.48 -7.23 -21.73
CA LEU A 422 18.70 -8.27 -20.72
C LEU A 422 19.89 -9.16 -21.09
N LYS A 423 20.00 -9.57 -22.36
CA LYS A 423 21.16 -10.31 -22.88
C LYS A 423 22.48 -9.60 -22.60
N ASN A 424 22.56 -8.30 -22.91
CA ASN A 424 23.76 -7.50 -22.63
C ASN A 424 24.03 -7.38 -21.12
N ARG A 425 22.99 -7.13 -20.32
CA ARG A 425 23.11 -7.01 -18.85
C ARG A 425 23.67 -8.30 -18.24
N PHE A 426 23.12 -9.46 -18.61
CA PHE A 426 23.58 -10.75 -18.08
C PHE A 426 24.95 -11.14 -18.61
N GLY A 427 25.26 -10.84 -19.87
CA GLY A 427 26.60 -11.00 -20.43
C GLY A 427 27.66 -10.21 -19.64
N LYS A 428 27.38 -8.94 -19.31
CA LYS A 428 28.27 -8.13 -18.45
C LYS A 428 28.42 -8.71 -17.04
N LYS A 429 27.35 -9.28 -16.47
CA LYS A 429 27.44 -9.97 -15.16
C LYS A 429 28.31 -11.22 -15.23
N ALA A 430 28.21 -12.02 -16.30
CA ALA A 430 29.08 -13.17 -16.52
C ALA A 430 30.55 -12.75 -16.63
N GLU A 431 30.87 -11.72 -17.43
CA GLU A 431 32.24 -11.18 -17.52
C GLU A 431 32.76 -10.68 -16.17
N LYS A 432 31.89 -10.06 -15.35
CA LYS A 432 32.26 -9.65 -14.00
C LYS A 432 32.63 -10.84 -13.11
N MET A 433 32.02 -12.01 -13.28
CA MET A 433 32.36 -13.20 -12.50
C MET A 433 33.77 -13.69 -12.81
N LYS A 434 34.20 -13.64 -14.08
CA LYS A 434 35.60 -13.93 -14.47
C LYS A 434 36.60 -13.03 -13.75
N VAL A 435 36.29 -11.74 -13.65
CA VAL A 435 37.13 -10.77 -12.92
C VAL A 435 37.20 -11.10 -11.43
N LEU A 436 36.06 -11.43 -10.81
CA LEU A 436 36.03 -11.82 -9.39
C LEU A 436 36.80 -13.11 -9.13
N LYS A 437 36.70 -14.09 -10.03
CA LYS A 437 37.50 -15.32 -9.99
C LYS A 437 39.00 -15.03 -10.02
N ALA A 438 39.46 -14.21 -10.98
CA ALA A 438 40.87 -13.86 -11.09
C ALA A 438 41.39 -13.22 -9.79
N ARG A 439 40.62 -12.29 -9.21
CA ARG A 439 40.95 -11.65 -7.93
C ARG A 439 40.96 -12.65 -6.76
N LYS A 440 40.06 -13.62 -6.73
CA LYS A 440 40.08 -14.68 -5.70
C LYS A 440 41.37 -15.51 -5.78
N LEU A 441 41.76 -15.91 -6.98
CA LEU A 441 43.01 -16.66 -7.21
C LEU A 441 44.26 -15.85 -6.85
N GLU A 442 44.28 -14.54 -7.13
CA GLU A 442 45.37 -13.64 -6.71
C GLU A 442 45.48 -13.59 -5.17
N ARG A 443 44.36 -13.36 -4.47
CA ARG A 443 44.33 -13.35 -2.99
C ARG A 443 44.77 -14.69 -2.38
N GLU A 444 44.39 -15.81 -2.98
CA GLU A 444 44.81 -17.13 -2.51
C GLU A 444 46.31 -17.37 -2.69
N LYS A 445 46.90 -16.88 -3.78
CA LYS A 445 48.35 -16.92 -4.01
C LYS A 445 49.11 -16.06 -3.01
N GLU A 446 48.66 -14.83 -2.78
CA GLU A 446 49.25 -13.92 -1.79
C GLU A 446 49.23 -14.56 -0.39
N ARG A 447 48.08 -15.10 0.02
CA ARG A 447 47.96 -15.80 1.32
C ARG A 447 48.87 -17.01 1.45
N THR A 448 49.10 -17.73 0.36
CA THR A 448 50.01 -18.89 0.36
C THR A 448 51.46 -18.45 0.47
N ALA A 449 51.86 -17.38 -0.24
CA ALA A 449 53.20 -16.81 -0.15
C ALA A 449 53.49 -16.26 1.26
N GLU A 450 52.54 -15.55 1.88
CA GLU A 450 52.66 -15.08 3.27
C GLU A 450 52.82 -16.25 4.25
N ALA A 451 52.04 -17.33 4.08
CA ALA A 451 52.14 -18.52 4.94
C ALA A 451 53.47 -19.29 4.77
N GLU A 452 54.09 -19.25 3.58
CA GLU A 452 55.41 -19.82 3.33
C GLU A 452 56.55 -18.97 3.93
N GLU A 453 56.42 -17.64 3.94
CA GLU A 453 57.38 -16.74 4.60
C GLU A 453 57.35 -16.84 6.13
N GLU A 454 56.21 -17.25 6.72
CA GLU A 454 56.05 -17.42 8.17
C GLU A 454 56.53 -18.80 8.70
N GLN A 455 56.99 -19.72 7.85
CA GLN A 455 57.58 -21.00 8.29
C GLN A 455 59.12 -20.90 8.40
N PRO A 456 59.71 -20.88 9.62
CA PRO A 456 61.14 -20.67 9.85
C PRO A 456 62.05 -21.83 9.46
#